data_AF-A0A2P7QI38-F1
#
_entry.id   AF-A0A2P7QI38-F1
#
_cell.length_a   1.000
_cell.length_b   1.000
_cell.length_c   1.000
_cell.angle_alpha   90.00
_cell.angle_beta   90.00
_cell.angle_gamma   90.00
#
_symmetry.space_group_name_H-M   'P 1'
#
loop_
_entity.id
_entity.type
_entity.pdbx_description
1 polymer ?
#
loop_
_entity_poly.entity_id
_entity_poly.type
_entity_poly.pdbx_seq_one_letter_code
_entity_poly.pdbx_strand_id
1 'polypeptide(L)' 'MLCRLGRHAAEPGEVWNRGYFFSRCGACGVDLVRTASGRWHEPKGRKIVWKPRKARGRKPGE' A
#
# COMPACT_ATOMS: atom_id res chain seq x y z
N MET A 1 -2.90 19.64 -3.34
CA MET A 1 -2.89 18.24 -2.85
C MET A 1 -1.82 18.10 -1.78
N LEU A 2 -2.20 17.70 -0.55
CA LEU A 2 -1.30 17.66 0.62
C LEU A 2 -0.12 16.66 0.49
N CYS A 3 -0.17 15.77 -0.49
CA CYS A 3 0.88 14.80 -0.80
C CYS A 3 2.25 15.44 -1.09
N ARG A 4 2.28 16.64 -1.70
CA ARG A 4 3.55 17.37 -1.95
C ARG A 4 4.25 17.84 -0.66
N LEU A 5 3.51 17.87 0.45
CA LEU A 5 4.03 18.17 1.79
C LEU A 5 4.33 16.89 2.59
N GLY A 6 4.37 15.72 1.94
CA GLY A 6 4.59 14.43 2.60
C GLY A 6 3.38 13.92 3.42
N ARG A 7 2.23 14.60 3.35
CA ARG A 7 1.01 14.19 4.04
C ARG A 7 0.22 13.24 3.15
N HIS A 8 0.52 11.95 3.28
CA HIS A 8 -0.16 10.88 2.56
C HIS A 8 -1.19 10.17 3.45
N ALA A 9 -2.32 9.81 2.85
CA ALA A 9 -3.31 8.92 3.45
C ALA A 9 -3.33 7.61 2.66
N ALA A 10 -3.19 6.49 3.36
CA ALA A 10 -3.23 5.17 2.75
C ALA A 10 -4.65 4.83 2.25
N GLU A 11 -4.72 4.12 1.13
CA GLU A 11 -5.95 3.49 0.68
C GLU A 11 -6.37 2.35 1.62
N PRO A 12 -7.68 2.08 1.78
CA PRO A 12 -8.15 0.90 2.49
C PRO A 12 -7.64 -0.40 1.86
N GLY A 13 -7.32 -1.40 2.67
CA GLY A 13 -6.83 -2.70 2.19
C GLY A 13 -5.31 -2.84 2.24
N GLU A 14 -4.70 -2.47 3.38
CA GLU A 14 -3.27 -2.66 3.61
C GLU A 14 -2.83 -4.13 3.52
N VAL A 15 -1.62 -4.35 3.05
CA VAL A 15 -0.98 -5.67 2.95
C VAL A 15 0.07 -5.78 4.04
N TRP A 16 -0.02 -6.81 4.87
CA TRP A 16 0.99 -7.10 5.89
C TRP A 16 2.06 -8.07 5.36
N ASN A 17 3.33 -7.79 5.68
CA ASN A 17 4.44 -8.71 5.46
C ASN A 17 5.54 -8.48 6.50
N ARG A 18 5.79 -9.51 7.33
CA ARG A 18 6.88 -9.58 8.33
C ARG A 18 7.07 -8.28 9.15
N GLY A 19 6.00 -7.79 9.76
CA GLY A 19 6.05 -6.64 10.68
C GLY A 19 5.88 -5.27 10.03
N TYR A 20 5.78 -5.23 8.70
CA TYR A 20 5.47 -4.03 7.95
C TYR A 20 4.09 -4.12 7.32
N PHE A 21 3.41 -2.98 7.27
CA PHE A 21 2.19 -2.77 6.51
C PHE A 21 2.52 -1.94 5.30
N PHE A 22 1.95 -2.31 4.17
CA PHE A 22 2.15 -1.68 2.88
C PHE A 22 0.79 -1.26 2.32
N SER A 23 0.73 -0.08 1.71
CA SER A 23 -0.44 0.41 0.99
C SER A 23 0.01 1.40 -0.08
N ARG A 24 -0.92 1.98 -0.83
CA ARG A 24 -0.66 3.15 -1.67
C ARG A 24 -1.41 4.36 -1.14
N CYS A 25 -0.94 5.55 -1.48
CA CYS A 25 -1.69 6.75 -1.18
C CYS A 25 -2.95 6.80 -2.05
N GLY A 26 -4.13 6.87 -1.44
CA GLY A 26 -5.38 6.95 -2.21
C GLY A 26 -5.51 8.23 -3.06
N ALA A 27 -4.72 9.26 -2.76
CA ALA A 27 -4.75 10.53 -3.47
C ALA A 27 -3.76 10.59 -4.65
N CYS A 28 -2.50 10.18 -4.45
CA CYS A 28 -1.44 10.32 -5.47
C CYS A 28 -0.82 9.00 -5.94
N GLY A 29 -1.27 7.86 -5.40
CA GLY A 29 -0.81 6.52 -5.79
C GLY A 29 0.60 6.14 -5.34
N VAL A 30 1.32 7.01 -4.61
CA VAL A 30 2.67 6.68 -4.12
C VAL A 30 2.62 5.50 -3.16
N ASP A 31 3.67 4.69 -3.20
CA ASP A 31 3.90 3.57 -2.32
C ASP A 31 4.11 4.04 -0.86
N LEU A 32 3.41 3.41 0.08
CA LEU A 32 3.47 3.73 1.51
C LEU A 32 3.82 2.49 2.34
N VAL A 33 4.59 2.72 3.40
CA VAL A 33 4.94 1.71 4.41
C VAL A 33 4.74 2.26 5.82
N ARG A 34 4.38 1.39 6.76
CA ARG A 34 4.42 1.66 8.20
C ARG A 34 4.75 0.40 9.00
N THR A 35 5.18 0.58 10.23
CA THR A 35 5.18 -0.48 11.26
C THR A 35 3.85 -0.47 12.03
N ALA A 36 3.63 -1.43 12.92
CA ALA A 36 2.40 -1.53 13.71
C ALA A 36 2.06 -0.24 14.49
N SER A 37 3.08 0.42 15.05
CA SER A 37 2.96 1.69 15.79
C SER A 37 3.35 2.93 14.97
N GLY A 38 3.83 2.74 13.74
CA GLY A 38 4.37 3.80 12.90
C GLY A 38 3.31 4.53 12.07
N ARG A 39 3.67 5.73 11.59
CA ARG A 39 2.88 6.47 10.61
C ARG A 39 3.20 6.02 9.19
N TRP A 40 2.22 6.14 8.30
CA TRP A 40 2.43 5.97 6.87
C TRP A 40 3.44 6.97 6.33
N HIS A 41 4.38 6.47 5.53
CA HIS A 41 5.38 7.28 4.85
C HIS A 41 5.86 6.58 3.58
N GLU A 42 6.48 7.33 2.67
CA GLU A 42 7.14 6.78 1.49
C GLU A 42 8.43 6.04 1.88
N PRO A 43 8.70 4.85 1.33
CA PRO A 43 9.93 4.10 1.60
C PRO A 43 11.15 4.81 1.00
N LYS A 44 11.96 5.46 1.84
CA LYS A 44 13.17 6.18 1.38
C LYS A 44 14.24 5.22 0.86
N GLY A 45 14.71 5.47 -0.37
CA GLY A 45 15.78 4.70 -1.03
C GLY A 45 15.42 3.25 -1.31
N ARG A 46 14.14 2.89 -1.28
CA ARG A 46 13.62 1.54 -1.49
C ARG A 46 12.34 1.63 -2.32
N LYS A 47 11.98 0.54 -3.01
CA LYS A 47 10.75 0.43 -3.77
C LYS A 47 9.92 -0.74 -3.25
N ILE A 48 8.60 -0.56 -3.15
CA ILE A 48 7.69 -1.66 -2.86
C ILE A 48 7.37 -2.38 -4.16
N VAL A 49 7.50 -3.70 -4.16
CA VAL A 49 7.13 -4.53 -5.31
C VAL A 49 5.83 -5.25 -4.99
N TRP A 50 4.78 -4.86 -5.70
CA TRP A 50 3.45 -5.45 -5.54
C TRP A 50 3.33 -6.71 -6.40
N LYS A 51 2.98 -7.84 -5.78
CA LYS A 51 2.55 -9.00 -6.55
C LYS A 51 1.19 -8.71 -7.17
N PRO A 52 0.98 -8.94 -8.48
CA PRO A 52 -0.33 -8.79 -9.07
C PRO A 52 -1.29 -9.73 -8.33
N ARG A 53 -2.41 -9.19 -7.86
CA ARG A 53 -3.48 -10.02 -7.31
C ARG A 53 -3.97 -10.88 -8.48
N LYS A 54 -3.76 -12.19 -8.42
CA LYS A 54 -4.47 -13.11 -9.33
C LYS A 54 -5.94 -12.78 -9.17
N ALA A 55 -6.62 -12.44 -10.27
CA ALA A 55 -8.07 -12.36 -10.27
C ALA A 55 -8.57 -13.67 -9.64
N ARG A 56 -9.47 -13.59 -8.66
CA ARG A 56 -10.16 -14.79 -8.18
C ARG A 56 -10.83 -15.35 -9.42
N GLY A 57 -10.30 -16.45 -9.95
CA GLY A 57 -10.89 -17.11 -11.11
C GLY A 57 -12.36 -17.34 -10.78
N ARG A 58 -13.25 -16.99 -11.71
CA ARG A 58 -14.65 -17.41 -11.62
C ARG A 58 -14.64 -18.92 -11.43
N LYS A 59 -15.26 -19.43 -10.36
CA LYS A 59 -15.49 -20.88 -10.26
C LYS A 59 -16.28 -21.27 -11.51
N PRO A 60 -15.87 -22.26 -12.30
CA PRO A 60 -16.72 -22.78 -13.36
C PRO A 60 -17.97 -23.39 -12.70
N GLY A 61 -19.17 -22.87 -13.01
CA GLY A 61 -20.45 -23.45 -12.57
C GLY A 61 -21.42 -22.53 -11.80
N GLU A 62 -21.36 -21.21 -11.96
CA GLU A 62 -22.46 -20.30 -11.56
C GLU A 62 -23.37 -19.99 -12.75
#